data_AF-A0A1I1M1J7-F1
#
_entry.id   AF-A0A1I1M1J7-F1
#
_cell.length_a   1.000
_cell.length_b   1.000
_cell.length_c   1.000
_cell.angle_alpha   90.00
_cell.angle_beta   90.00
_cell.angle_gamma   90.00
#
_symmetry.space_group_name_H-M   'P 1'
#
loop_
_entity.id
_entity.type
_entity.pdbx_description
1 polymer ?
#
loop_
_entity_poly.entity_id
_entity_poly.type
_entity_poly.pdbx_seq_one_letter_code
_entity_poly.pdbx_strand_id
1 'polypeptide(L)'
;MKKKILSMTLALCLTLGSAAALPQGVFTDNTFITATAETEGLFEYTILDSGSAMITKYNGMADNVTIPETLGGKPVKLIGENAFYKNENIVTVKAPSTLVNISSNAFAYCSKLKKIENLKNSKLTYINNCAFYECGNLQMKKSDFPSSIAHIGALAFYKCPKLEGIDLSNAQTIEGGAFEGCTSLTSIEAPKVTNLGASVFKDCENLQSVTLSKNLKTLTNRMFQGCRKLKNFSIPKFVTSIGDYCLYNCDNYTYIEVPPCVTNIGEYALGWRYFKTSQVTGSEQITDAIYCYEKSRAATEKYVDAGYGYQSFSVIVIDCNHTYEDEVTKEATCTESGVMTHICSQCLDKYTTEIPALGHDWSEWKVTTPATEEKDGVETRTCNRCGEVETRPVAYVPGNVIDKVNFTITEPKVGQEISYMTTSDDPDLVNAWGIIKERRRRGRIYLWYEDETALNNEDTNIFKAGKTYTAVFSIHPVSEKDTFSDKLKVTVNGKPVDDLIINSDYASFSISYTLDNDFIIGDVNGDGVINVADISKVAAHVKGKKLLTEEQQKRADVNGDGKITVTDITKIAAHVKGKKLLS
;
A
#
# COMPACT_ATOMS: atom_id res chain seq x y z
N MET A 1 -68.74 43.21 22.30
CA MET A 1 -68.12 44.54 22.51
C MET A 1 -66.75 44.33 23.14
N LYS A 2 -65.66 44.44 22.36
CA LYS A 2 -64.52 45.40 22.53
C LYS A 2 -64.00 45.48 23.98
N LYS A 3 -62.75 45.09 24.29
CA LYS A 3 -61.52 45.77 23.81
C LYS A 3 -60.33 44.81 23.60
N LYS A 4 -59.70 44.96 22.43
CA LYS A 4 -58.28 44.67 22.15
C LYS A 4 -57.41 45.80 22.74
N ILE A 5 -56.14 45.51 23.05
CA ILE A 5 -54.89 46.29 22.82
C ILE A 5 -53.76 45.43 23.46
N LEU A 6 -52.94 44.71 22.68
CA LEU A 6 -51.68 45.11 22.02
C LEU A 6 -50.45 45.02 22.95
N SER A 7 -49.58 44.04 22.68
CA SER A 7 -48.13 44.16 22.83
C SER A 7 -47.47 43.15 21.88
N MET A 8 -47.33 43.59 20.63
CA MET A 8 -46.28 43.15 19.72
C MET A 8 -45.04 43.97 20.10
N THR A 9 -43.94 43.31 20.43
CA THR A 9 -42.61 43.86 20.17
C THR A 9 -41.76 42.80 19.50
N LEU A 10 -41.48 43.10 18.24
CA LEU A 10 -40.53 42.52 17.32
C LEU A 10 -39.14 42.44 17.98
N ALA A 11 -38.54 41.25 18.05
CA ALA A 11 -37.09 41.12 18.06
C ALA A 11 -36.74 40.20 16.89
N LEU A 12 -36.14 40.82 15.89
CA LEU A 12 -35.78 40.29 14.59
C LEU A 12 -34.84 39.08 14.74
N CYS A 13 -35.39 37.88 14.60
CA CYS A 13 -34.64 36.65 14.44
C CYS A 13 -34.11 36.62 13.00
N LEU A 14 -32.88 37.09 12.79
CA LEU A 14 -32.19 36.83 11.53
C LEU A 14 -31.62 35.41 11.62
N THR A 15 -32.38 34.47 11.05
CA THR A 15 -31.83 33.22 10.54
C THR A 15 -30.73 33.55 9.53
N LEU A 16 -29.48 33.26 9.88
CA LEU A 16 -28.44 32.99 8.89
C LEU A 16 -28.04 31.53 9.05
N GLY A 17 -28.67 30.70 8.23
CA GLY A 17 -28.14 29.39 7.93
C GLY A 17 -26.86 29.56 7.13
N SER A 18 -25.78 28.96 7.62
CA SER A 18 -24.85 28.24 6.76
C SER A 18 -24.78 26.83 7.30
N ALA A 19 -25.17 25.87 6.46
CA ALA A 19 -25.06 24.46 6.74
C ALA A 19 -23.57 24.10 6.83
N ALA A 20 -22.99 24.18 8.03
CA ALA A 20 -21.79 23.44 8.37
C ALA A 20 -22.26 22.12 8.99
N ALA A 21 -21.87 20.99 8.39
CA ALA A 21 -22.17 19.67 8.89
C ALA A 21 -21.79 19.56 10.37
N LEU A 22 -22.79 19.50 11.26
CA LEU A 22 -22.58 19.24 12.67
C LEU A 22 -22.16 17.77 12.83
N PRO A 23 -21.15 17.46 13.65
CA PRO A 23 -20.85 16.08 13.99
C PRO A 23 -22.09 15.46 14.66
N GLN A 24 -22.45 14.27 14.19
CA GLN A 24 -23.59 13.50 14.73
C GLN A 24 -23.48 13.39 16.25
N GLY A 25 -24.53 13.85 16.94
CA GLY A 25 -24.56 13.96 18.41
C GLY A 25 -25.31 15.18 18.95
N VAL A 26 -25.95 15.98 18.08
CA VAL A 26 -26.76 17.12 18.50
C VAL A 26 -28.06 16.60 19.09
N PHE A 27 -28.18 16.60 20.42
CA PHE A 27 -29.49 16.63 21.08
C PHE A 27 -30.12 18.01 20.83
N THR A 28 -30.61 18.26 19.61
CA THR A 28 -31.81 19.08 19.46
C THR A 28 -32.94 18.18 19.89
N ASP A 29 -33.19 18.08 21.21
CA ASP A 29 -34.41 17.50 21.74
C ASP A 29 -35.58 18.45 21.41
N ASN A 30 -35.86 18.60 20.12
CA ASN A 30 -37.20 18.85 19.60
C ASN A 30 -38.01 17.53 19.62
N THR A 31 -37.61 16.53 20.42
CA THR A 31 -38.39 15.34 20.70
C THR A 31 -39.76 15.76 21.18
N PHE A 32 -40.77 15.24 20.48
CA PHE A 32 -42.18 15.46 20.74
C PHE A 32 -42.48 15.36 22.25
N ILE A 33 -42.70 16.53 22.87
CA ILE A 33 -43.16 16.63 24.26
C ILE A 33 -44.57 16.04 24.30
N THR A 34 -44.72 14.80 24.75
CA THR A 34 -46.05 14.18 24.95
C THR A 34 -46.52 14.23 26.41
N ALA A 35 -45.81 14.91 27.30
CA ALA A 35 -46.13 14.93 28.72
C ALA A 35 -46.67 16.29 29.20
N THR A 36 -47.78 16.23 29.95
CA THR A 36 -48.30 17.33 30.76
C THR A 36 -47.30 17.68 31.86
N ALA A 37 -47.06 18.97 32.12
CA ALA A 37 -46.19 19.39 33.21
C ALA A 37 -46.70 18.84 34.55
N GLU A 38 -45.81 18.16 35.28
CA GLU A 38 -46.02 17.67 36.64
C GLU A 38 -45.40 18.64 37.64
N THR A 39 -45.80 18.58 38.91
CA THR A 39 -45.26 19.45 39.97
C THR A 39 -44.78 18.61 41.15
N GLU A 40 -43.56 18.86 41.62
CA GLU A 40 -43.01 18.30 42.85
C GLU A 40 -42.30 19.41 43.64
N GLY A 41 -42.83 19.71 44.82
CA GLY A 41 -42.38 20.86 45.62
C GLY A 41 -42.60 22.18 44.87
N LEU A 42 -41.51 22.91 44.63
CA LEU A 42 -41.50 24.22 43.97
C LEU A 42 -41.18 24.15 42.46
N PHE A 43 -41.03 22.94 41.91
CA PHE A 43 -40.63 22.72 40.54
C PHE A 43 -41.77 22.12 39.72
N GLU A 44 -42.09 22.77 38.60
CA GLU A 44 -42.79 22.13 37.49
C GLU A 44 -41.75 21.42 36.62
N TYR A 45 -42.07 20.21 36.17
CA TYR A 45 -41.17 19.39 35.39
C TYR A 45 -41.90 18.50 34.38
N THR A 46 -41.12 17.87 33.52
CA THR A 46 -41.61 16.91 32.53
C THR A 46 -40.64 15.75 32.47
N ILE A 47 -41.16 14.53 32.39
CA ILE A 47 -40.35 13.34 32.13
C ILE A 47 -40.21 13.19 30.61
N LEU A 48 -38.97 13.17 30.15
CA LEU A 48 -38.63 12.97 28.74
C LEU A 48 -38.67 11.47 28.39
N ASP A 49 -38.83 11.15 27.11
CA ASP A 49 -38.80 9.78 26.58
C ASP A 49 -37.49 9.04 26.92
N SER A 50 -36.41 9.80 27.11
CA SER A 50 -35.11 9.30 27.58
C SER A 50 -35.10 8.80 29.04
N GLY A 51 -36.21 8.95 29.77
CA GLY A 51 -36.35 8.54 31.16
C GLY A 51 -35.70 9.50 32.15
N SER A 52 -35.42 10.74 31.76
CA SER A 52 -34.92 11.81 32.64
C SER A 52 -35.94 12.92 32.86
N ALA A 53 -35.78 13.66 33.95
CA ALA A 53 -36.60 14.83 34.25
C ALA A 53 -35.97 16.13 33.71
N MET A 54 -36.83 16.98 33.16
CA MET A 54 -36.55 18.36 32.77
C MET A 54 -37.37 19.31 33.62
N ILE A 55 -36.73 20.28 34.28
CA ILE A 55 -37.44 21.35 34.99
C ILE A 55 -37.99 22.32 33.96
N THR A 56 -39.30 22.54 33.95
CA THR A 56 -39.95 23.49 33.05
C THR A 56 -40.17 24.84 33.71
N LYS A 57 -40.30 24.88 35.05
CA LYS A 57 -40.50 26.12 35.80
C LYS A 57 -40.15 25.97 37.28
N TYR A 58 -39.62 27.03 37.87
CA TYR A 58 -39.50 27.18 39.32
C TYR A 58 -40.47 28.25 39.83
N ASN A 59 -41.35 27.87 40.76
CA ASN A 59 -42.39 28.75 41.32
C ASN A 59 -42.06 29.30 42.72
N GLY A 60 -40.84 29.06 43.21
CA GLY A 60 -40.46 29.50 44.56
C GLY A 60 -39.96 30.94 44.63
N MET A 61 -39.90 31.45 45.86
CA MET A 61 -39.40 32.79 46.20
C MET A 61 -38.09 32.75 47.02
N ALA A 62 -37.54 31.56 47.25
CA ALA A 62 -36.30 31.41 48.01
C ALA A 62 -35.12 32.07 47.27
N ASP A 63 -34.21 32.65 48.04
CA ASP A 63 -32.95 33.20 47.56
C ASP A 63 -31.90 32.09 47.31
N ASN A 64 -31.97 30.98 48.04
CA ASN A 64 -31.11 29.82 47.88
C ASN A 64 -31.95 28.61 47.46
N VAL A 65 -31.75 28.14 46.23
CA VAL A 65 -32.54 27.05 45.64
C VAL A 65 -31.70 25.80 45.54
N THR A 66 -32.23 24.66 45.96
CA THR A 66 -31.61 23.35 45.70
C THR A 66 -32.45 22.61 44.68
N ILE A 67 -31.88 22.38 43.49
CA ILE A 67 -32.50 21.51 42.51
C ILE A 67 -32.29 20.06 42.96
N PRO A 68 -33.35 19.24 43.10
CA PRO A 68 -33.20 17.86 43.54
C PRO A 68 -32.49 17.01 42.48
N GLU A 69 -31.81 15.94 42.93
CA GLU A 69 -31.17 14.97 42.01
C GLU A 69 -32.21 14.21 41.16
N THR A 70 -33.44 14.09 41.66
CA THR A 70 -34.55 13.43 40.97
C THR A 70 -35.85 14.21 41.08
N LEU A 71 -36.68 14.17 40.04
CA LEU A 71 -38.08 14.60 40.03
C LEU A 71 -38.91 13.47 39.41
N GLY A 72 -40.04 13.10 40.01
CA GLY A 72 -40.84 11.97 39.55
C GLY A 72 -40.07 10.63 39.58
N GLY A 73 -39.10 10.51 40.50
CA GLY A 73 -38.19 9.36 40.60
C GLY A 73 -37.19 9.23 39.42
N LYS A 74 -37.10 10.23 38.54
CA LYS A 74 -36.17 10.26 37.40
C LYS A 74 -35.06 11.29 37.62
N PRO A 75 -33.83 11.04 37.14
CA PRO A 75 -32.71 11.96 37.33
C PRO A 75 -32.98 13.30 36.62
N VAL A 76 -32.73 14.42 37.31
CA VAL A 76 -32.85 15.76 36.72
C VAL A 76 -31.64 16.02 35.84
N LYS A 77 -31.83 15.95 34.52
CA LYS A 77 -30.76 16.14 33.54
C LYS A 77 -30.84 17.48 32.82
N LEU A 78 -32.00 18.12 32.80
CA LEU A 78 -32.22 19.37 32.06
C LEU A 78 -32.84 20.44 32.96
N ILE A 79 -32.32 21.66 32.85
CA ILE A 79 -33.03 22.87 33.25
C ILE A 79 -33.60 23.46 31.97
N GLY A 80 -34.91 23.32 31.80
CA GLY A 80 -35.64 23.63 30.58
C GLY A 80 -35.73 25.12 30.28
N GLU A 81 -36.27 25.39 29.09
CA GLU A 81 -36.38 26.75 28.58
C GLU A 81 -37.16 27.64 29.54
N ASN A 82 -36.63 28.82 29.83
CA ASN A 82 -37.24 29.81 30.72
C ASN A 82 -37.52 29.35 32.17
N ALA A 83 -36.97 28.21 32.63
CA ALA A 83 -37.33 27.62 33.92
C ALA A 83 -37.18 28.56 35.13
N PHE A 84 -36.19 29.46 35.11
CA PHE A 84 -35.95 30.51 36.10
C PHE A 84 -35.95 31.91 35.48
N TYR A 85 -36.53 32.10 34.30
CA TYR A 85 -36.50 33.36 33.56
C TYR A 85 -36.97 34.55 34.41
N LYS A 86 -36.20 35.65 34.42
CA LYS A 86 -36.46 36.87 35.18
C LYS A 86 -36.69 36.64 36.68
N ASN A 87 -36.09 35.59 37.26
CA ASN A 87 -36.19 35.41 38.69
C ASN A 87 -35.32 36.43 39.45
N GLU A 88 -35.97 37.42 40.04
CA GLU A 88 -35.32 38.52 40.78
C GLU A 88 -35.04 38.17 42.26
N ASN A 89 -35.33 36.94 42.70
CA ASN A 89 -35.14 36.52 44.08
C ASN A 89 -33.92 35.62 44.25
N ILE A 90 -33.67 34.71 43.32
CA ILE A 90 -32.59 33.73 43.45
C ILE A 90 -31.23 34.41 43.49
N VAL A 91 -30.44 34.04 44.49
CA VAL A 91 -29.06 34.44 44.73
C VAL A 91 -28.13 33.26 44.50
N THR A 92 -28.50 32.06 44.94
CA THR A 92 -27.76 30.82 44.64
C THR A 92 -28.66 29.70 44.19
N VAL A 93 -28.12 28.83 43.33
CA VAL A 93 -28.77 27.59 42.91
C VAL A 93 -27.78 26.45 43.06
N LYS A 94 -28.13 25.38 43.79
CA LYS A 94 -27.34 24.14 43.83
C LYS A 94 -27.78 23.25 42.66
N ALA A 95 -26.86 22.96 41.75
CA ALA A 95 -27.09 22.05 40.63
C ALA A 95 -27.03 20.58 41.09
N PRO A 96 -27.84 19.69 40.48
CA PRO A 96 -27.73 18.26 40.70
C PRO A 96 -26.52 17.69 39.95
N SER A 97 -25.94 16.62 40.47
CA SER A 97 -24.81 15.91 39.84
C SER A 97 -25.17 15.33 38.47
N THR A 98 -26.45 15.08 38.23
CA THR A 98 -26.99 14.53 36.98
C THR A 98 -27.21 15.56 35.88
N LEU A 99 -27.06 16.87 36.15
CA LEU A 99 -27.33 17.92 35.17
C LEU A 99 -26.44 17.79 33.93
N VAL A 100 -27.05 17.79 32.74
CA VAL A 100 -26.39 17.67 31.43
C VAL A 100 -26.57 18.92 30.59
N ASN A 101 -27.71 19.61 30.71
CA ASN A 101 -28.06 20.73 29.83
C ASN A 101 -28.78 21.85 30.58
N ILE A 102 -28.36 23.09 30.30
CA ILE A 102 -29.10 24.29 30.66
C ILE A 102 -29.66 24.87 29.35
N SER A 103 -30.98 24.84 29.21
CA SER A 103 -31.69 25.24 27.99
C SER A 103 -31.77 26.75 27.83
N SER A 104 -32.25 27.18 26.66
CA SER A 104 -32.26 28.59 26.30
C SER A 104 -33.03 29.44 27.32
N ASN A 105 -32.52 30.63 27.61
CA ASN A 105 -33.13 31.57 28.55
C ASN A 105 -33.36 31.05 29.98
N ALA A 106 -32.86 29.86 30.35
CA ALA A 106 -33.17 29.19 31.62
C ALA A 106 -33.02 30.11 32.83
N PHE A 107 -31.96 30.90 32.89
CA PHE A 107 -31.67 31.89 33.93
C PHE A 107 -31.58 33.33 33.39
N ALA A 108 -32.07 33.62 32.18
CA ALA A 108 -31.96 34.96 31.62
C ALA A 108 -32.61 36.00 32.54
N TYR A 109 -31.95 37.14 32.70
CA TYR A 109 -32.33 38.26 33.56
C TYR A 109 -32.47 37.91 35.06
N CYS A 110 -31.83 36.84 35.55
CA CYS A 110 -31.73 36.57 36.98
C CYS A 110 -30.72 37.52 37.63
N SER A 111 -31.11 38.79 37.80
CA SER A 111 -30.22 39.89 38.14
C SER A 111 -29.54 39.74 39.51
N LYS A 112 -30.11 38.98 40.44
CA LYS A 112 -29.51 38.69 41.77
C LYS A 112 -28.70 37.40 41.84
N LEU A 113 -28.76 36.54 40.81
CA LEU A 113 -28.06 35.27 40.80
C LEU A 113 -26.55 35.50 40.86
N LYS A 114 -25.92 35.01 41.91
CA LYS A 114 -24.48 35.10 42.14
C LYS A 114 -23.74 33.84 41.73
N LYS A 115 -24.32 32.67 41.96
CA LYS A 115 -23.60 31.42 41.77
C LYS A 115 -24.52 30.24 41.52
N ILE A 116 -24.08 29.33 40.65
CA ILE A 116 -24.56 27.96 40.63
C ILE A 116 -23.56 27.08 41.38
N GLU A 117 -23.94 26.65 42.57
CA GLU A 117 -23.15 25.77 43.41
C GLU A 117 -23.17 24.34 42.85
N ASN A 118 -22.10 23.60 43.11
CA ASN A 118 -21.89 22.21 42.67
C ASN A 118 -21.90 21.99 41.15
N LEU A 119 -21.92 23.04 40.32
CA LEU A 119 -21.93 22.89 38.86
C LEU A 119 -20.71 22.12 38.35
N LYS A 120 -19.52 22.32 38.93
CA LYS A 120 -18.29 21.56 38.65
C LYS A 120 -18.42 20.04 38.81
N ASN A 121 -19.35 19.57 39.63
CA ASN A 121 -19.58 18.15 39.88
C ASN A 121 -20.69 17.55 39.00
N SER A 122 -21.27 18.36 38.11
CA SER A 122 -22.32 17.92 37.18
C SER A 122 -21.73 17.27 35.92
N LYS A 123 -22.62 16.76 35.07
CA LYS A 123 -22.31 16.23 33.74
C LYS A 123 -22.62 17.24 32.63
N LEU A 124 -22.60 18.54 32.94
CA LEU A 124 -23.02 19.60 32.03
C LEU A 124 -22.17 19.59 30.76
N THR A 125 -22.84 19.46 29.62
CA THR A 125 -22.22 19.48 28.28
C THR A 125 -22.73 20.65 27.43
N TYR A 126 -23.96 21.13 27.68
CA TYR A 126 -24.59 22.19 26.90
C TYR A 126 -25.08 23.36 27.78
N ILE A 127 -24.69 24.57 27.39
CA ILE A 127 -25.28 25.82 27.87
C ILE A 127 -25.85 26.53 26.65
N ASN A 128 -27.18 26.57 26.53
CA ASN A 128 -27.85 27.04 25.32
C ASN A 128 -28.03 28.57 25.27
N ASN A 129 -28.66 29.03 24.18
CA ASN A 129 -28.79 30.43 23.83
C ASN A 129 -29.38 31.26 24.98
N CYS A 130 -28.74 32.38 25.29
CA CYS A 130 -29.18 33.29 26.33
C CYS A 130 -29.37 32.66 27.73
N ALA A 131 -28.83 31.48 28.02
CA ALA A 131 -29.07 30.76 29.27
C ALA A 131 -28.86 31.62 30.55
N PHE A 132 -27.86 32.50 30.55
CA PHE A 132 -27.52 33.46 31.61
C PHE A 132 -27.51 34.92 31.10
N TYR A 133 -28.30 35.23 30.07
CA TYR A 133 -28.35 36.55 29.48
C TYR A 133 -28.64 37.63 30.55
N GLU A 134 -27.78 38.65 30.63
CA GLU A 134 -27.87 39.75 31.60
C GLU A 134 -27.95 39.32 33.09
N CYS A 135 -27.31 38.20 33.45
CA CYS A 135 -27.08 37.82 34.85
C CYS A 135 -25.99 38.69 35.49
N GLY A 136 -26.34 39.96 35.78
CA GLY A 136 -25.42 41.02 36.21
C GLY A 136 -24.60 40.74 37.48
N ASN A 137 -25.03 39.79 38.32
CA ASN A 137 -24.34 39.43 39.57
C ASN A 137 -23.64 38.07 39.53
N LEU A 138 -23.63 37.36 38.40
CA LEU A 138 -23.06 36.02 38.29
C LEU A 138 -21.53 36.05 38.48
N GLN A 139 -21.06 35.57 39.63
CA GLN A 139 -19.69 35.57 40.13
C GLN A 139 -19.12 34.15 40.11
N MET A 140 -19.05 33.56 38.92
CA MET A 140 -18.46 32.23 38.72
C MET A 140 -17.04 32.35 38.18
N LYS A 141 -16.17 31.45 38.62
CA LYS A 141 -14.79 31.29 38.12
C LYS A 141 -14.63 29.99 37.35
N LYS A 142 -13.55 29.85 36.59
CA LYS A 142 -13.25 28.65 35.79
C LYS A 142 -13.46 27.33 36.56
N SER A 143 -12.97 27.23 37.80
CA SER A 143 -13.07 26.01 38.62
C SER A 143 -14.46 25.71 39.20
N ASP A 144 -15.44 26.61 39.01
CA ASP A 144 -16.84 26.36 39.33
C ASP A 144 -17.58 25.64 38.20
N PHE A 145 -17.01 25.57 36.99
CA PHE A 145 -17.58 24.86 35.83
C PHE A 145 -16.97 23.45 35.67
N PRO A 146 -17.72 22.48 35.14
CA PRO A 146 -17.18 21.18 34.79
C PRO A 146 -16.40 21.27 33.47
N SER A 147 -15.37 20.43 33.32
CA SER A 147 -14.57 20.39 32.10
C SER A 147 -15.30 19.75 30.90
N SER A 148 -16.49 19.17 31.10
CA SER A 148 -17.28 18.48 30.06
C SER A 148 -18.04 19.39 29.10
N ILE A 149 -17.99 20.71 29.28
CA ILE A 149 -18.72 21.67 28.44
C ILE A 149 -18.23 21.55 26.99
N ALA A 150 -19.13 21.16 26.09
CA ALA A 150 -18.84 20.96 24.67
C ALA A 150 -19.41 22.11 23.81
N HIS A 151 -20.52 22.71 24.23
CA HIS A 151 -21.24 23.72 23.46
C HIS A 151 -21.75 24.86 24.33
N ILE A 152 -21.55 26.09 23.85
CA ILE A 152 -22.05 27.33 24.43
C ILE A 152 -22.80 28.11 23.35
N GLY A 153 -24.10 28.31 23.57
CA GLY A 153 -25.02 28.95 22.64
C GLY A 153 -24.88 30.46 22.58
N ALA A 154 -25.55 31.04 21.60
CA ALA A 154 -25.46 32.47 21.31
C ALA A 154 -25.90 33.29 22.51
N LEU A 155 -25.13 34.34 22.85
CA LEU A 155 -25.42 35.27 23.94
C LEU A 155 -25.60 34.58 25.32
N ALA A 156 -25.12 33.34 25.51
CA ALA A 156 -25.36 32.55 26.71
C ALA A 156 -24.98 33.27 28.01
N PHE A 157 -23.88 34.01 28.04
CA PHE A 157 -23.41 34.83 29.17
C PHE A 157 -23.34 36.32 28.80
N TYR A 158 -24.12 36.78 27.83
CA TYR A 158 -24.15 38.18 27.43
C TYR A 158 -24.36 39.10 28.63
N LYS A 159 -23.51 40.11 28.80
CA LYS A 159 -23.49 41.06 29.91
C LYS A 159 -23.57 40.38 31.28
N CYS A 160 -22.71 39.39 31.50
CA CYS A 160 -22.37 38.87 32.83
C CYS A 160 -21.06 39.53 33.34
N PRO A 161 -21.07 40.81 33.74
CA PRO A 161 -19.85 41.58 33.99
C PRO A 161 -19.02 41.05 35.17
N LYS A 162 -19.59 40.21 36.03
CA LYS A 162 -18.90 39.61 37.19
C LYS A 162 -18.40 38.18 36.96
N LEU A 163 -18.59 37.62 35.77
CA LEU A 163 -18.08 36.31 35.42
C LEU A 163 -16.55 36.38 35.32
N GLU A 164 -15.85 35.68 36.21
CA GLU A 164 -14.38 35.72 36.33
C GLU A 164 -13.70 34.70 35.41
N GLY A 165 -14.39 33.60 35.09
CA GLY A 165 -13.87 32.58 34.18
C GLY A 165 -14.83 31.43 33.94
N ILE A 166 -14.56 30.66 32.91
CA ILE A 166 -15.29 29.45 32.52
C ILE A 166 -14.29 28.39 32.04
N ASP A 167 -14.59 27.10 32.26
CA ASP A 167 -13.79 26.01 31.71
C ASP A 167 -14.22 25.72 30.26
N LEU A 168 -13.35 26.05 29.32
CA LEU A 168 -13.54 25.84 27.87
C LEU A 168 -12.57 24.79 27.31
N SER A 169 -11.92 24.01 28.18
CA SER A 169 -10.88 23.05 27.79
C SER A 169 -11.37 21.99 26.79
N ASN A 170 -12.66 21.64 26.84
CA ASN A 170 -13.31 20.72 25.89
C ASN A 170 -14.37 21.37 24.99
N ALA A 171 -14.55 22.70 25.03
CA ALA A 171 -15.53 23.38 24.21
C ALA A 171 -15.18 23.25 22.73
N GLN A 172 -16.11 22.73 21.93
CA GLN A 172 -15.99 22.59 20.48
C GLN A 172 -16.67 23.75 19.75
N THR A 173 -17.78 24.24 20.30
CA THR A 173 -18.58 25.32 19.71
C THR A 173 -18.88 26.41 20.75
N ILE A 174 -18.60 27.66 20.38
CA ILE A 174 -19.00 28.85 21.14
C ILE A 174 -19.63 29.83 20.15
N GLU A 175 -20.94 30.03 20.29
CA GLU A 175 -21.71 30.83 19.34
C GLU A 175 -21.60 32.35 19.60
N GLY A 176 -22.23 33.13 18.72
CA GLY A 176 -22.05 34.57 18.65
C GLY A 176 -22.41 35.30 19.94
N GLY A 177 -21.55 36.23 20.36
CA GLY A 177 -21.76 37.07 21.55
C GLY A 177 -21.85 36.33 22.88
N ALA A 178 -21.47 35.04 22.93
CA ALA A 178 -21.66 34.20 24.12
C ALA A 178 -21.08 34.80 25.41
N PHE A 179 -20.00 35.58 25.34
CA PHE A 179 -19.38 36.27 26.47
C PHE A 179 -19.29 37.79 26.26
N GLU A 180 -20.10 38.36 25.37
CA GLU A 180 -20.05 39.80 25.12
C GLU A 180 -20.39 40.59 26.40
N GLY A 181 -19.54 41.54 26.79
CA GLY A 181 -19.71 42.35 28.00
C GLY A 181 -19.37 41.64 29.30
N CYS A 182 -18.71 40.48 29.26
CA CYS A 182 -18.17 39.80 30.44
C CYS A 182 -16.88 40.50 30.93
N THR A 183 -17.03 41.70 31.48
CA THR A 183 -15.91 42.60 31.78
C THR A 183 -14.94 42.07 32.84
N SER A 184 -15.30 41.10 33.68
CA SER A 184 -14.39 40.48 34.67
C SER A 184 -13.56 39.30 34.14
N LEU A 185 -13.81 38.82 32.90
CA LEU A 185 -12.99 37.75 32.33
C LEU A 185 -11.55 38.23 32.13
N THR A 186 -10.60 37.45 32.63
CA THR A 186 -9.16 37.80 32.57
C THR A 186 -8.36 36.91 31.64
N SER A 187 -8.78 35.65 31.45
CA SER A 187 -8.15 34.72 30.51
C SER A 187 -9.17 33.79 29.87
N ILE A 188 -8.85 33.32 28.66
CA ILE A 188 -9.62 32.32 27.92
C ILE A 188 -8.68 31.21 27.44
N GLU A 189 -9.07 29.96 27.70
CA GLU A 189 -8.36 28.76 27.23
C GLU A 189 -9.34 27.82 26.53
N ALA A 190 -9.41 27.90 25.20
CA ALA A 190 -10.30 27.11 24.35
C ALA A 190 -9.49 26.35 23.27
N PRO A 191 -8.63 25.39 23.65
CA PRO A 191 -7.69 24.74 22.73
C PRO A 191 -8.36 23.81 21.71
N LYS A 192 -9.60 23.39 21.93
CA LYS A 192 -10.34 22.45 21.08
C LYS A 192 -11.46 23.10 20.25
N VAL A 193 -11.65 24.41 20.37
CA VAL A 193 -12.74 25.09 19.67
C VAL A 193 -12.54 25.04 18.16
N THR A 194 -13.56 24.62 17.44
CA THR A 194 -13.56 24.57 15.97
C THR A 194 -14.52 25.61 15.39
N ASN A 195 -15.59 25.92 16.12
CA ASN A 195 -16.63 26.87 15.70
C ASN A 195 -16.71 28.04 16.71
N LEU A 196 -16.41 29.24 16.23
CA LEU A 196 -16.55 30.50 16.97
C LEU A 196 -17.50 31.43 16.22
N GLY A 197 -18.51 31.96 16.90
CA GLY A 197 -19.44 32.95 16.35
C GLY A 197 -18.88 34.38 16.38
N ALA A 198 -19.58 35.33 15.75
CA ALA A 198 -19.17 36.74 15.80
C ALA A 198 -19.27 37.33 17.23
N SER A 199 -18.41 38.28 17.57
CA SER A 199 -18.44 39.04 18.84
C SER A 199 -18.32 38.20 20.13
N VAL A 200 -17.81 36.96 20.09
CA VAL A 200 -17.80 36.05 21.26
C VAL A 200 -17.27 36.71 22.54
N PHE A 201 -16.16 37.44 22.46
CA PHE A 201 -15.49 38.09 23.59
C PHE A 201 -15.51 39.61 23.48
N LYS A 202 -16.49 40.17 22.75
CA LYS A 202 -16.63 41.62 22.61
C LYS A 202 -16.83 42.27 23.98
N ASP A 203 -16.19 43.40 24.22
CA ASP A 203 -16.23 44.18 25.46
C ASP A 203 -15.83 43.38 26.72
N CYS A 204 -15.03 42.33 26.58
CA CYS A 204 -14.32 41.67 27.68
C CYS A 204 -13.12 42.53 28.12
N GLU A 205 -13.39 43.69 28.71
CA GLU A 205 -12.40 44.76 28.92
C GLU A 205 -11.14 44.34 29.72
N ASN A 206 -11.29 43.40 30.66
CA ASN A 206 -10.17 42.90 31.48
C ASN A 206 -9.45 41.66 30.92
N LEU A 207 -9.84 41.18 29.73
CA LEU A 207 -9.25 40.00 29.10
C LEU A 207 -7.78 40.29 28.75
N GLN A 208 -6.86 39.52 29.32
CA GLN A 208 -5.42 39.73 29.19
C GLN A 208 -4.75 38.67 28.32
N SER A 209 -5.19 37.41 28.40
CA SER A 209 -4.62 36.30 27.65
C SER A 209 -5.71 35.44 27.01
N VAL A 210 -5.42 34.97 25.80
CA VAL A 210 -6.33 34.13 25.03
C VAL A 210 -5.52 33.00 24.40
N THR A 211 -5.97 31.78 24.58
CA THR A 211 -5.47 30.59 23.90
C THR A 211 -6.62 29.96 23.13
N LEU A 212 -6.52 29.99 21.80
CA LEU A 212 -7.48 29.37 20.88
C LEU A 212 -6.92 28.08 20.29
N SER A 213 -7.77 27.34 19.59
CA SER A 213 -7.36 26.17 18.82
C SER A 213 -6.30 26.53 17.78
N LYS A 214 -5.23 25.72 17.72
CA LYS A 214 -4.19 25.83 16.68
C LYS A 214 -4.74 25.62 15.27
N ASN A 215 -5.87 24.93 15.13
CA ASN A 215 -6.49 24.58 13.86
C ASN A 215 -7.57 25.59 13.42
N LEU A 216 -7.72 26.71 14.15
CA LEU A 216 -8.73 27.72 13.85
C LEU A 216 -8.45 28.37 12.48
N LYS A 217 -9.48 28.45 11.64
CA LYS A 217 -9.39 29.03 10.28
C LYS A 217 -9.76 30.51 10.22
N THR A 218 -10.57 30.99 11.16
CA THR A 218 -11.10 32.35 11.09
C THR A 218 -11.16 32.97 12.48
N LEU A 219 -10.68 34.21 12.58
CA LEU A 219 -11.04 35.11 13.66
C LEU A 219 -12.24 35.94 13.19
N THR A 220 -13.41 35.75 13.79
CA THR A 220 -14.66 36.33 13.29
C THR A 220 -14.81 37.83 13.59
N ASN A 221 -15.78 38.46 12.92
CA ASN A 221 -16.14 39.86 13.13
C ASN A 221 -16.30 40.19 14.62
N ARG A 222 -15.66 41.28 15.05
CA ARG A 222 -15.73 41.85 16.42
C ARG A 222 -15.34 40.89 17.54
N MET A 223 -14.69 39.76 17.26
CA MET A 223 -14.45 38.68 18.25
C MET A 223 -13.86 39.19 19.58
N PHE A 224 -12.89 40.11 19.51
CA PHE A 224 -12.22 40.71 20.67
C PHE A 224 -12.41 42.22 20.74
N GLN A 225 -13.39 42.79 20.02
CA GLN A 225 -13.61 44.24 20.02
C GLN A 225 -13.73 44.73 21.48
N GLY A 226 -13.00 45.77 21.87
CA GLY A 226 -13.06 46.33 23.23
C GLY A 226 -12.34 45.51 24.31
N CYS A 227 -11.56 44.48 23.96
CA CYS A 227 -10.68 43.77 24.90
C CYS A 227 -9.46 44.64 25.27
N ARG A 228 -9.69 45.72 26.01
CA ARG A 228 -8.70 46.79 26.22
C ARG A 228 -7.43 46.28 26.88
N LYS A 229 -7.48 45.28 27.77
CA LYS A 229 -6.31 44.72 28.48
C LYS A 229 -5.59 43.58 27.75
N LEU A 230 -6.00 43.22 26.52
CA LEU A 230 -5.42 42.10 25.80
C LEU A 230 -3.96 42.39 25.46
N LYS A 231 -3.05 41.57 25.98
CA LYS A 231 -1.60 41.69 25.78
C LYS A 231 -1.09 40.47 25.02
N ASN A 232 -0.14 40.67 24.11
CA ASN A 232 0.56 39.59 23.39
C ASN A 232 -0.40 38.59 22.70
N PHE A 233 -1.43 39.10 22.02
CA PHE A 233 -2.32 38.25 21.24
C PHE A 233 -1.57 37.65 20.04
N SER A 234 -1.45 36.32 20.03
CA SER A 234 -0.89 35.57 18.91
C SER A 234 -2.03 35.02 18.06
N ILE A 235 -2.05 35.39 16.79
CA ILE A 235 -3.01 34.84 15.82
C ILE A 235 -2.64 33.37 15.57
N PRO A 236 -3.59 32.41 15.70
CA PRO A 236 -3.30 31.01 15.42
C PRO A 236 -2.76 30.81 14.00
N LYS A 237 -1.74 29.96 13.90
CA LYS A 237 -0.93 29.76 12.68
C LYS A 237 -1.74 29.55 11.39
N PHE A 238 -2.85 28.80 11.49
CA PHE A 238 -3.65 28.39 10.33
C PHE A 238 -4.88 29.27 10.06
N VAL A 239 -4.95 30.45 10.68
CA VAL A 239 -6.00 31.44 10.38
C VAL A 239 -5.79 31.98 8.96
N THR A 240 -6.83 31.91 8.14
CA THR A 240 -6.84 32.45 6.77
C THR A 240 -7.60 33.77 6.65
N SER A 241 -8.51 34.04 7.59
CA SER A 241 -9.28 35.29 7.59
C SER A 241 -9.47 35.89 8.98
N ILE A 242 -9.34 37.22 9.05
CA ILE A 242 -9.60 38.03 10.24
C ILE A 242 -10.76 38.98 9.90
N GLY A 243 -11.87 38.87 10.62
CA GLY A 243 -13.10 39.59 10.34
C GLY A 243 -13.09 41.05 10.78
N ASP A 244 -14.08 41.81 10.33
CA ASP A 244 -14.19 43.25 10.58
C ASP A 244 -14.19 43.55 12.08
N TYR A 245 -13.44 44.58 12.47
CA TYR A 245 -13.33 45.08 13.84
C TYR A 245 -12.86 44.02 14.86
N CYS A 246 -12.25 42.91 14.44
CA CYS A 246 -11.89 41.79 15.32
C CYS A 246 -11.14 42.22 16.59
N LEU A 247 -10.11 43.06 16.45
CA LEU A 247 -9.29 43.61 17.54
C LEU A 247 -9.50 45.13 17.71
N TYR A 248 -10.64 45.66 17.28
CA TYR A 248 -10.96 47.09 17.43
C TYR A 248 -10.97 47.49 18.91
N ASN A 249 -10.39 48.64 19.27
CA ASN A 249 -10.23 49.11 20.65
C ASN A 249 -9.53 48.11 21.61
N CYS A 250 -8.62 47.29 21.09
CA CYS A 250 -7.69 46.53 21.91
C CYS A 250 -6.40 47.35 22.09
N ASP A 251 -6.24 47.99 23.25
CA ASP A 251 -5.30 49.11 23.39
C ASP A 251 -3.96 48.73 24.03
N ASN A 252 -3.74 47.49 24.46
CA ASN A 252 -2.57 47.10 25.28
C ASN A 252 -1.47 46.24 24.62
N TYR A 253 -1.62 45.75 23.39
CA TYR A 253 -0.54 45.05 22.68
C TYR A 253 0.35 46.04 21.90
N THR A 254 1.66 45.81 21.82
CA THR A 254 2.64 46.71 21.16
C THR A 254 3.03 46.27 19.75
N TYR A 255 2.83 44.99 19.42
CA TYR A 255 2.98 44.45 18.08
C TYR A 255 1.97 43.31 17.85
N ILE A 256 1.71 42.98 16.59
CA ILE A 256 0.97 41.77 16.21
C ILE A 256 1.67 41.07 15.05
N GLU A 257 1.78 39.74 15.15
CA GLU A 257 2.30 38.88 14.09
C GLU A 257 1.12 38.32 13.29
N VAL A 258 1.12 38.59 11.98
CA VAL A 258 0.14 38.07 11.03
C VAL A 258 0.75 36.84 10.35
N PRO A 259 0.18 35.63 10.56
CA PRO A 259 0.69 34.40 9.95
C PRO A 259 0.58 34.42 8.42
N PRO A 260 1.43 33.65 7.71
CA PRO A 260 1.44 33.59 6.25
C PRO A 260 0.14 33.06 5.63
N CYS A 261 -0.67 32.32 6.40
CA CYS A 261 -1.97 31.83 5.93
C CYS A 261 -3.00 32.93 5.71
N VAL A 262 -2.82 34.13 6.31
CA VAL A 262 -3.85 35.16 6.32
C VAL A 262 -3.95 35.82 4.95
N THR A 263 -5.05 35.56 4.25
CA THR A 263 -5.33 36.11 2.92
C THR A 263 -6.43 37.18 2.93
N ASN A 264 -7.20 37.29 4.01
CA ASN A 264 -8.29 38.26 4.12
C ASN A 264 -8.32 38.95 5.49
N ILE A 265 -8.18 40.28 5.48
CA ILE A 265 -8.21 41.13 6.68
C ILE A 265 -9.38 42.12 6.52
N GLY A 266 -10.35 42.04 7.43
CA GLY A 266 -11.54 42.87 7.44
C GLY A 266 -11.28 44.31 7.88
N GLU A 267 -12.31 45.14 7.73
CA GLU A 267 -12.26 46.57 8.05
C GLU A 267 -11.90 46.78 9.53
N TYR A 268 -10.86 47.56 9.82
CA TYR A 268 -10.36 47.80 11.19
C TYR A 268 -10.07 46.54 12.02
N ALA A 269 -9.83 45.39 11.37
CA ALA A 269 -9.69 44.10 12.03
C ALA A 269 -8.54 44.04 13.07
N LEU A 270 -7.45 44.77 12.83
CA LEU A 270 -6.25 44.80 13.69
C LEU A 270 -6.21 45.98 14.66
N GLY A 271 -7.33 46.69 14.83
CA GLY A 271 -7.44 47.83 15.75
C GLY A 271 -7.57 49.19 15.06
N TRP A 272 -8.02 50.19 15.82
CA TRP A 272 -7.97 51.59 15.42
C TRP A 272 -6.69 52.22 15.97
N ARG A 273 -5.59 52.03 15.24
CA ARG A 273 -4.28 52.60 15.58
C ARG A 273 -3.64 53.22 14.36
N TYR A 274 -2.83 54.25 14.59
CA TYR A 274 -2.08 54.91 13.53
C TYR A 274 -0.83 54.09 13.23
N PHE A 275 -0.75 53.51 12.04
CA PHE A 275 0.43 52.82 11.55
C PHE A 275 1.24 53.78 10.68
N LYS A 276 2.54 53.91 10.93
CA LYS A 276 3.43 54.39 9.88
C LYS A 276 3.61 53.23 8.91
N THR A 277 3.36 53.45 7.63
CA THR A 277 3.59 52.45 6.56
C THR A 277 5.01 51.86 6.61
N SER A 278 6.00 52.61 7.10
CA SER A 278 7.37 52.15 7.35
C SER A 278 7.55 51.12 8.48
N GLN A 279 6.50 50.78 9.24
CA GLN A 279 6.53 49.80 10.35
C GLN A 279 5.77 48.51 10.04
N VAL A 280 5.30 48.34 8.80
CA VAL A 280 4.80 47.08 8.27
C VAL A 280 5.94 46.42 7.49
N THR A 281 6.28 45.18 7.84
CA THR A 281 7.33 44.40 7.18
C THR A 281 6.76 43.06 6.71
N GLY A 282 6.91 42.69 5.44
CA GLY A 282 6.49 41.40 4.84
C GLY A 282 5.80 41.56 3.46
N SER A 283 5.11 40.51 2.98
CA SER A 283 4.57 40.42 1.59
C SER A 283 3.69 41.59 1.09
N GLU A 284 3.89 41.97 -0.18
CA GLU A 284 3.18 43.07 -0.88
C GLU A 284 1.65 42.92 -0.90
N GLN A 285 1.13 41.68 -1.00
CA GLN A 285 -0.32 41.41 -1.06
C GLN A 285 -1.05 41.68 0.27
N ILE A 286 -0.39 41.47 1.42
CA ILE A 286 -0.99 41.70 2.74
C ILE A 286 -0.86 43.17 3.14
N THR A 287 0.21 43.86 2.72
CA THR A 287 0.38 45.30 2.95
C THR A 287 -0.74 46.14 2.34
N ASP A 288 -1.29 45.74 1.18
CA ASP A 288 -2.43 46.43 0.54
C ASP A 288 -3.77 46.19 1.26
N ALA A 289 -3.92 45.05 1.94
CA ALA A 289 -5.13 44.69 2.70
C ALA A 289 -5.17 45.33 4.10
N ILE A 290 -4.02 45.77 4.63
CA ILE A 290 -3.96 46.60 5.84
C ILE A 290 -4.33 48.03 5.43
N TYR A 291 -5.64 48.31 5.32
CA TYR A 291 -6.16 49.65 5.04
C TYR A 291 -5.72 50.65 6.13
N CYS A 292 -4.58 51.29 5.90
CA CYS A 292 -4.22 52.55 6.54
C CYS A 292 -5.13 53.62 5.96
N TYR A 293 -6.07 54.15 6.74
CA TYR A 293 -6.86 55.31 6.33
C TYR A 293 -5.96 56.55 6.30
N GLU A 294 -5.18 56.74 5.23
CA GLU A 294 -4.47 58.00 4.94
C GLU A 294 -5.44 59.14 4.58
N LYS A 295 -6.73 58.86 4.34
CA LYS A 295 -7.73 59.89 4.06
C LYS A 295 -8.26 60.58 5.32
N SER A 296 -7.38 61.29 6.01
CA SER A 296 -7.55 62.73 6.27
C SER A 296 -6.41 63.23 7.14
N ARG A 297 -5.35 63.72 6.47
CA ARG A 297 -4.39 64.65 7.07
C ARG A 297 -5.09 65.84 7.77
N ALA A 298 -6.34 66.12 7.41
CA ALA A 298 -7.21 67.15 8.00
C ALA A 298 -7.92 66.74 9.31
N ALA A 299 -8.11 65.44 9.63
CA ALA A 299 -8.67 65.03 10.93
C ALA A 299 -7.58 64.81 11.98
N THR A 300 -6.34 64.53 11.56
CA THR A 300 -5.20 64.25 12.44
C THR A 300 -4.74 65.49 13.20
N GLU A 301 -4.75 66.69 12.59
CA GLU A 301 -4.42 67.94 13.30
C GLU A 301 -5.40 68.24 14.45
N LYS A 302 -6.66 67.79 14.34
CA LYS A 302 -7.70 68.02 15.36
C LYS A 302 -7.58 67.12 16.60
N TYR A 303 -6.92 65.95 16.49
CA TYR A 303 -6.74 65.01 17.61
C TYR A 303 -5.40 65.17 18.33
N VAL A 304 -4.39 65.77 17.70
CA VAL A 304 -3.11 66.12 18.35
C VAL A 304 -3.33 67.15 19.48
N ASP A 305 -4.29 68.06 19.33
CA ASP A 305 -4.69 69.02 20.37
C ASP A 305 -5.42 68.40 21.57
N ALA A 306 -5.82 67.12 21.50
CA ALA A 306 -6.56 66.44 22.57
C ALA A 306 -5.66 65.64 23.55
N GLY A 307 -4.32 65.70 23.42
CA GLY A 307 -3.39 65.15 24.42
C GLY A 307 -3.23 63.63 24.44
N TYR A 308 -3.66 62.89 23.41
CA TYR A 308 -3.42 61.45 23.30
C TYR A 308 -1.99 61.18 22.79
N GLY A 309 -1.11 60.71 23.69
CA GLY A 309 0.26 60.33 23.34
C GLY A 309 0.34 59.16 22.36
N TYR A 310 1.26 59.24 21.40
CA TYR A 310 1.54 58.17 20.44
C TYR A 310 2.15 56.95 21.15
N GLN A 311 1.49 55.78 21.09
CA GLN A 311 2.16 54.50 21.31
C GLN A 311 2.51 53.91 19.93
N SER A 312 3.80 53.65 19.71
CA SER A 312 4.26 52.96 18.50
C SER A 312 3.68 51.55 18.47
N PHE A 313 2.98 51.20 17.39
CA PHE A 313 2.39 49.89 17.17
C PHE A 313 2.90 49.31 15.84
N SER A 314 3.38 48.07 15.85
CA SER A 314 3.96 47.42 14.68
C SER A 314 3.14 46.21 14.21
N VAL A 315 3.03 46.02 12.90
CA VAL A 315 2.47 44.80 12.29
C VAL A 315 3.59 44.05 11.59
N ILE A 316 3.84 42.83 12.03
CA ILE A 316 4.85 41.96 11.44
C ILE A 316 4.10 40.93 10.61
N VAL A 317 4.23 41.01 9.28
CA VAL A 317 3.69 40.00 8.38
C VAL A 317 4.77 38.94 8.21
N ILE A 318 4.42 37.69 8.55
CA ILE A 318 5.35 36.57 8.44
C ILE A 318 5.20 35.97 7.05
N ASP A 319 6.27 35.96 6.26
CA ASP A 319 6.31 35.28 4.96
C ASP A 319 6.46 33.74 5.16
N CYS A 320 5.72 32.88 4.42
CA CYS A 320 6.02 31.43 4.39
C CYS A 320 7.23 31.27 3.45
N ASN A 321 8.37 30.83 4.01
CA ASN A 321 9.56 30.41 3.25
C ASN A 321 9.35 29.10 2.46
N HIS A 322 8.09 28.70 2.24
CA HIS A 322 7.61 27.48 1.57
C HIS A 322 8.54 26.27 1.74
N THR A 323 8.46 25.64 2.89
CA THR A 323 9.05 24.32 3.12
C THR A 323 7.94 23.28 3.03
N TYR A 324 7.89 22.57 1.90
CA TYR A 324 6.88 21.56 1.62
C TYR A 324 7.30 20.18 2.16
N GLU A 325 6.35 19.50 2.80
CA GLU A 325 6.46 18.07 3.15
C GLU A 325 5.57 17.25 2.20
N ASP A 326 6.04 16.06 1.83
CA ASP A 326 5.38 15.20 0.85
C ASP A 326 4.49 14.17 1.54
N GLU A 327 3.26 14.05 1.06
CA GLU A 327 2.29 13.04 1.48
C GLU A 327 1.73 12.33 0.26
N VAL A 328 1.84 11.00 0.21
CA VAL A 328 1.16 10.20 -0.83
C VAL A 328 -0.32 10.13 -0.49
N THR A 329 -1.15 10.86 -1.21
CA THR A 329 -2.60 10.93 -0.97
C THR A 329 -3.38 9.94 -1.83
N LYS A 330 -2.77 9.45 -2.91
CA LYS A 330 -3.26 8.32 -3.70
C LYS A 330 -2.08 7.49 -4.17
N GLU A 331 -2.06 6.21 -3.79
CA GLU A 331 -1.06 5.27 -4.31
C GLU A 331 -1.27 5.02 -5.82
N ALA A 332 -0.17 4.88 -6.57
CA ALA A 332 -0.23 4.49 -7.97
C ALA A 332 -0.56 2.99 -8.12
N THR A 333 -1.31 2.64 -9.16
CA THR A 333 -1.65 1.25 -9.51
C THR A 333 -0.99 0.86 -10.84
N CYS A 334 -1.24 -0.35 -11.34
CA CYS A 334 -0.73 -0.78 -12.65
C CYS A 334 -1.26 0.09 -13.81
N THR A 335 -2.48 0.62 -13.69
CA THR A 335 -3.18 1.32 -14.77
C THR A 335 -3.49 2.78 -14.45
N GLU A 336 -3.57 3.15 -13.18
CA GLU A 336 -3.85 4.53 -12.75
C GLU A 336 -2.63 5.16 -12.07
N SER A 337 -2.31 6.39 -12.47
CA SER A 337 -1.36 7.23 -11.74
C SER A 337 -1.82 7.51 -10.31
N GLY A 338 -0.85 7.58 -9.40
CA GLY A 338 -1.02 8.04 -8.02
C GLY A 338 -0.87 9.56 -7.93
N VAL A 339 -1.04 10.08 -6.72
CA VAL A 339 -0.98 11.52 -6.41
C VAL A 339 -0.10 11.74 -5.19
N MET A 340 0.91 12.60 -5.35
CA MET A 340 1.72 13.13 -4.27
C MET A 340 1.26 14.55 -3.98
N THR A 341 0.96 14.85 -2.72
CA THR A 341 0.58 16.18 -2.26
C THR A 341 1.73 16.78 -1.47
N HIS A 342 2.17 17.97 -1.87
CA HIS A 342 3.22 18.74 -1.21
C HIS A 342 2.55 19.81 -0.34
N ILE A 343 2.86 19.90 0.95
CA ILE A 343 2.16 20.79 1.90
C ILE A 343 3.16 21.73 2.64
N CYS A 344 3.03 23.08 2.55
CA CYS A 344 3.89 24.02 3.32
C CYS A 344 3.61 23.80 4.81
N SER A 345 4.62 23.41 5.58
CA SER A 345 4.53 23.22 7.05
C SER A 345 4.17 24.52 7.79
N GLN A 346 4.33 25.68 7.14
CA GLN A 346 4.04 27.00 7.70
C GLN A 346 2.67 27.57 7.32
N CYS A 347 2.21 27.40 6.08
CA CYS A 347 0.96 27.99 5.59
C CYS A 347 -0.11 26.99 5.12
N LEU A 348 0.20 25.69 5.11
CA LEU A 348 -0.64 24.62 4.55
C LEU A 348 -1.01 24.81 3.07
N ASP A 349 -0.34 25.72 2.35
CA ASP A 349 -0.45 25.76 0.90
C ASP A 349 -0.05 24.39 0.34
N LYS A 350 -0.77 23.97 -0.70
CA LYS A 350 -0.58 22.65 -1.27
C LYS A 350 -0.63 22.66 -2.77
N TYR A 351 0.26 21.89 -3.37
CA TYR A 351 0.20 21.53 -4.78
C TYR A 351 0.38 20.02 -4.90
N THR A 352 -0.04 19.47 -6.03
CA THR A 352 0.03 18.03 -6.27
C THR A 352 0.90 17.74 -7.47
N THR A 353 1.69 16.67 -7.38
CA THR A 353 2.38 16.07 -8.53
C THR A 353 1.83 14.67 -8.79
N GLU A 354 1.95 14.24 -10.04
CA GLU A 354 1.51 12.92 -10.47
C GLU A 354 2.60 11.87 -10.16
N ILE A 355 2.20 10.76 -9.56
CA ILE A 355 3.04 9.57 -9.44
C ILE A 355 2.68 8.67 -10.63
N PRO A 356 3.59 8.40 -11.59
CA PRO A 356 3.27 7.59 -12.77
C PRO A 356 2.68 6.22 -12.41
N ALA A 357 1.73 5.74 -13.21
CA ALA A 357 1.24 4.37 -13.10
C ALA A 357 2.41 3.37 -13.13
N LEU A 358 2.34 2.36 -12.27
CA LEU A 358 3.45 1.42 -12.06
C LEU A 358 3.72 0.53 -13.28
N GLY A 359 2.75 0.42 -14.19
CA GLY A 359 2.73 -0.56 -15.26
C GLY A 359 2.51 -1.98 -14.73
N HIS A 360 2.25 -2.90 -15.66
CA HIS A 360 2.12 -4.32 -15.33
C HIS A 360 3.49 -4.97 -15.17
N ASP A 361 3.67 -5.64 -14.04
CA ASP A 361 4.77 -6.56 -13.78
C ASP A 361 4.30 -7.98 -14.14
N TRP A 362 4.51 -8.36 -15.39
CA TRP A 362 3.98 -9.61 -15.95
C TRP A 362 4.84 -10.82 -15.59
N SER A 363 4.19 -11.93 -15.22
CA SER A 363 4.85 -13.23 -15.12
C SER A 363 5.31 -13.76 -16.49
N GLU A 364 6.12 -14.81 -16.46
CA GLU A 364 6.40 -15.63 -17.65
C GLU A 364 5.10 -16.18 -18.26
N TRP A 365 5.11 -16.38 -19.57
CA TRP A 365 4.00 -17.02 -20.28
C TRP A 365 3.90 -18.50 -19.91
N LYS A 366 2.68 -18.96 -19.68
CA LYS A 366 2.38 -20.37 -19.41
C LYS A 366 1.29 -20.88 -20.34
N VAL A 367 1.53 -22.02 -20.99
CA VAL A 367 0.50 -22.72 -21.76
C VAL A 367 -0.58 -23.20 -20.78
N THR A 368 -1.80 -22.71 -20.96
CA THR A 368 -2.97 -23.14 -20.17
C THR A 368 -3.86 -24.06 -20.97
N THR A 369 -3.89 -23.88 -22.29
CA THR A 369 -4.60 -24.75 -23.23
C THR A 369 -3.64 -25.13 -24.35
N PRO A 370 -3.25 -26.41 -24.50
CA PRO A 370 -2.42 -26.85 -25.62
C PRO A 370 -3.12 -26.64 -26.97
N ALA A 371 -2.34 -26.34 -28.00
CA ALA A 371 -2.84 -26.26 -29.38
C ALA A 371 -3.15 -27.67 -29.93
N THR A 372 -4.14 -27.74 -30.83
CA THR A 372 -4.57 -28.95 -31.54
C THR A 372 -4.66 -28.69 -33.04
N GLU A 373 -4.76 -29.74 -33.84
CA GLU A 373 -4.88 -29.64 -35.31
C GLU A 373 -6.06 -28.77 -35.78
N GLU A 374 -7.09 -28.64 -34.95
CA GLU A 374 -8.34 -27.96 -35.29
C GLU A 374 -8.45 -26.56 -34.63
N LYS A 375 -7.66 -26.28 -33.60
CA LYS A 375 -7.76 -25.07 -32.77
C LYS A 375 -6.42 -24.66 -32.17
N ASP A 376 -6.12 -23.37 -32.27
CA ASP A 376 -4.99 -22.76 -31.57
C ASP A 376 -5.09 -22.97 -30.06
N GLY A 377 -3.92 -23.12 -29.43
CA GLY A 377 -3.75 -23.15 -27.99
C GLY A 377 -3.75 -21.74 -27.39
N VAL A 378 -3.69 -21.67 -26.07
CA VAL A 378 -3.67 -20.41 -25.31
C VAL A 378 -2.52 -20.43 -24.32
N GLU A 379 -1.68 -19.40 -24.41
CA GLU A 379 -0.77 -19.01 -23.35
C GLU A 379 -1.38 -17.87 -22.54
N THR A 380 -1.17 -17.90 -21.22
CA THR A 380 -1.56 -16.82 -20.32
C THR A 380 -0.38 -16.37 -19.49
N ARG A 381 -0.34 -15.09 -19.17
CA ARG A 381 0.52 -14.53 -18.12
C ARG A 381 -0.30 -13.66 -17.19
N THR A 382 0.13 -13.54 -15.94
CA THR A 382 -0.58 -12.80 -14.90
C THR A 382 0.31 -11.70 -14.36
N CYS A 383 -0.25 -10.52 -14.10
CA CYS A 383 0.49 -9.45 -13.45
C CYS A 383 0.65 -9.75 -11.96
N ASN A 384 1.88 -9.77 -11.46
CA ASN A 384 2.20 -10.07 -10.05
C ASN A 384 1.69 -9.00 -9.07
N ARG A 385 1.34 -7.80 -9.57
CA ARG A 385 0.86 -6.67 -8.76
C ARG A 385 -0.66 -6.60 -8.66
N CYS A 386 -1.36 -6.66 -9.79
CA CYS A 386 -2.82 -6.47 -9.83
C CYS A 386 -3.62 -7.74 -10.15
N GLY A 387 -2.96 -8.83 -10.54
CA GLY A 387 -3.63 -10.08 -10.90
C GLY A 387 -4.35 -10.06 -12.25
N GLU A 388 -4.24 -8.98 -13.04
CA GLU A 388 -4.73 -9.00 -14.43
C GLU A 388 -4.09 -10.14 -15.22
N VAL A 389 -4.84 -10.66 -16.18
CA VAL A 389 -4.43 -11.80 -17.01
C VAL A 389 -4.42 -11.36 -18.46
N GLU A 390 -3.29 -11.58 -19.12
CA GLU A 390 -3.15 -11.39 -20.55
C GLU A 390 -3.05 -12.76 -21.23
N THR A 391 -3.70 -12.90 -22.38
CA THR A 391 -3.75 -14.15 -23.14
C THR A 391 -3.29 -13.94 -24.57
N ARG A 392 -2.57 -14.90 -25.13
CA ARG A 392 -2.24 -14.90 -26.56
C ARG A 392 -2.43 -16.30 -27.19
N PRO A 393 -2.79 -16.38 -28.48
CA PRO A 393 -2.91 -17.65 -29.17
C PRO A 393 -1.52 -18.27 -29.43
N VAL A 394 -1.45 -19.60 -29.42
CA VAL A 394 -0.28 -20.37 -29.85
C VAL A 394 -0.72 -21.34 -30.94
N ALA A 395 -0.12 -21.22 -32.12
CA ALA A 395 -0.46 -22.06 -33.26
C ALA A 395 -0.01 -23.52 -33.04
N TYR A 396 -0.77 -24.46 -33.60
CA TYR A 396 -0.35 -25.85 -33.70
C TYR A 396 0.84 -25.97 -34.65
N VAL A 397 1.92 -26.62 -34.19
CA VAL A 397 3.08 -26.98 -35.01
C VAL A 397 3.06 -28.50 -35.17
N PRO A 398 2.76 -29.03 -36.37
CA PRO A 398 2.81 -30.47 -36.63
C PRO A 398 4.24 -30.99 -36.43
N GLY A 399 4.38 -32.21 -35.90
CA GLY A 399 5.67 -32.90 -35.91
C GLY A 399 6.11 -33.26 -37.32
N ASN A 400 7.41 -33.44 -37.51
CA ASN A 400 7.96 -33.84 -38.79
C ASN A 400 7.68 -35.34 -39.04
N VAL A 401 7.40 -35.68 -40.31
CA VAL A 401 7.36 -37.07 -40.76
C VAL A 401 8.76 -37.45 -41.24
N ILE A 402 9.45 -38.30 -40.47
CA ILE A 402 10.80 -38.76 -40.80
C ILE A 402 10.68 -39.86 -41.85
N ASP A 403 11.13 -39.57 -43.07
CA ASP A 403 11.04 -40.49 -44.23
C ASP A 403 12.38 -41.14 -44.60
N LYS A 404 13.49 -40.64 -44.05
CA LYS A 404 14.83 -41.16 -44.30
C LYS A 404 15.76 -40.98 -43.09
N VAL A 405 16.56 -42.00 -42.79
CA VAL A 405 17.62 -41.97 -41.77
C VAL A 405 18.87 -42.67 -42.30
N ASN A 406 20.05 -42.11 -42.05
CA ASN A 406 21.33 -42.67 -42.48
C ASN A 406 22.21 -43.05 -41.28
N PHE A 407 22.98 -44.11 -41.47
CA PHE A 407 23.93 -44.64 -40.50
C PHE A 407 25.28 -44.90 -41.18
N THR A 408 26.36 -44.49 -40.54
CA THR A 408 27.71 -44.93 -40.87
C THR A 408 28.20 -45.85 -39.76
N ILE A 409 28.52 -47.11 -40.12
CA ILE A 409 28.95 -48.15 -39.17
C ILE A 409 30.28 -48.73 -39.65
N THR A 410 31.26 -48.83 -38.76
CA THR A 410 32.55 -49.47 -39.09
C THR A 410 32.39 -50.99 -39.05
N GLU A 411 32.75 -51.69 -40.14
CA GLU A 411 32.70 -53.15 -40.18
C GLU A 411 33.68 -53.78 -39.16
N PRO A 412 33.25 -54.80 -38.40
CA PRO A 412 34.11 -55.44 -37.39
C PRO A 412 35.26 -56.23 -38.02
N LYS A 413 36.43 -56.25 -37.36
CA LYS A 413 37.61 -57.01 -37.81
C LYS A 413 37.91 -58.21 -36.91
N VAL A 414 38.44 -59.29 -37.48
CA VAL A 414 38.89 -60.47 -36.70
C VAL A 414 39.90 -60.02 -35.63
N GLY A 415 39.68 -60.43 -34.38
CA GLY A 415 40.50 -60.05 -33.22
C GLY A 415 40.11 -58.73 -32.53
N GLN A 416 39.18 -57.95 -33.10
CA GLN A 416 38.64 -56.74 -32.44
C GLN A 416 37.69 -57.12 -31.31
N GLU A 417 37.68 -56.36 -30.21
CA GLU A 417 36.70 -56.54 -29.13
C GLU A 417 35.28 -56.15 -29.58
N ILE A 418 34.30 -56.92 -29.12
CA ILE A 418 32.88 -56.65 -29.32
C ILE A 418 32.47 -55.49 -28.41
N SER A 419 32.14 -54.34 -28.99
CA SER A 419 31.68 -53.14 -28.28
C SER A 419 30.30 -52.67 -28.78
N TYR A 420 29.65 -51.79 -28.03
CA TYR A 420 28.48 -51.05 -28.52
C TYR A 420 28.86 -50.24 -29.76
N MET A 421 28.00 -50.25 -30.78
CA MET A 421 28.13 -49.41 -31.97
C MET A 421 27.02 -48.36 -31.94
N THR A 422 27.35 -47.09 -31.67
CA THR A 422 26.36 -46.01 -31.63
C THR A 422 26.83 -44.81 -32.44
N THR A 423 26.35 -44.69 -33.68
CA THR A 423 26.33 -43.42 -34.43
C THR A 423 25.18 -43.45 -35.44
N SER A 424 24.17 -42.60 -35.25
CA SER A 424 23.33 -42.13 -36.37
C SER A 424 24.05 -40.98 -37.05
N ASP A 425 23.93 -40.88 -38.37
CA ASP A 425 24.42 -39.71 -39.11
C ASP A 425 23.44 -38.53 -39.02
N ASP A 426 22.24 -38.77 -38.47
CA ASP A 426 21.15 -37.81 -38.31
C ASP A 426 20.73 -37.63 -36.82
N PRO A 427 21.65 -37.20 -35.92
CA PRO A 427 21.41 -37.18 -34.47
C PRO A 427 20.36 -36.17 -34.00
N ASP A 428 20.03 -35.16 -34.82
CA ASP A 428 18.97 -34.20 -34.54
C ASP A 428 17.56 -34.77 -34.83
N LEU A 429 17.49 -35.87 -35.61
CA LEU A 429 16.24 -36.53 -35.99
C LEU A 429 15.95 -37.76 -35.13
N VAL A 430 16.96 -38.60 -34.87
CA VAL A 430 16.77 -39.87 -34.16
C VAL A 430 17.87 -40.20 -33.15
N ASN A 431 17.47 -40.82 -32.06
CA ASN A 431 18.36 -41.56 -31.16
C ASN A 431 18.46 -43.02 -31.62
N ALA A 432 19.66 -43.60 -31.60
CA ALA A 432 19.89 -44.97 -32.07
C ALA A 432 20.76 -45.78 -31.10
N TRP A 433 20.33 -47.00 -30.80
CA TRP A 433 21.04 -47.93 -29.91
C TRP A 433 21.23 -49.29 -30.59
N GLY A 434 22.45 -49.84 -30.53
CA GLY A 434 22.82 -51.12 -31.15
C GLY A 434 23.55 -52.06 -30.20
N ILE A 435 23.12 -53.33 -30.13
CA ILE A 435 23.69 -54.37 -29.25
C ILE A 435 24.27 -55.51 -30.09
N ILE A 436 25.47 -56.00 -29.73
CA ILE A 436 26.12 -57.18 -30.31
C ILE A 436 26.30 -58.22 -29.21
N LYS A 437 25.73 -59.43 -29.35
CA LYS A 437 25.92 -60.53 -28.37
C LYS A 437 26.07 -61.90 -29.06
N GLU A 438 26.93 -62.77 -28.52
CA GLU A 438 27.08 -64.17 -28.95
C GLU A 438 26.23 -65.11 -28.09
N ARG A 439 25.34 -65.94 -28.67
CA ARG A 439 24.92 -67.20 -28.04
C ARG A 439 24.44 -68.27 -29.04
N ARG A 440 24.86 -69.52 -28.81
CA ARG A 440 24.66 -70.68 -29.70
C ARG A 440 23.25 -71.30 -29.59
N ARG A 441 22.54 -71.43 -30.72
CA ARG A 441 21.65 -72.57 -31.04
C ARG A 441 21.32 -72.63 -32.54
N ARG A 442 21.52 -73.81 -33.16
CA ARG A 442 21.04 -74.21 -34.51
C ARG A 442 21.21 -73.19 -35.65
N GLY A 443 22.41 -72.62 -35.79
CA GLY A 443 22.87 -72.02 -37.05
C GLY A 443 22.18 -70.74 -37.53
N ARG A 444 21.37 -70.07 -36.71
CA ARG A 444 20.81 -68.72 -36.96
C ARG A 444 20.75 -67.95 -35.64
N ILE A 445 21.21 -66.69 -35.65
CA ILE A 445 21.29 -65.80 -34.48
C ILE A 445 20.06 -64.87 -34.50
N TYR A 446 19.33 -64.78 -33.40
CA TYR A 446 18.27 -63.80 -33.17
C TYR A 446 18.54 -63.08 -31.83
N LEU A 447 18.38 -61.76 -31.78
CA LEU A 447 18.63 -60.92 -30.59
C LEU A 447 17.37 -60.14 -30.23
N TRP A 448 17.11 -59.97 -28.93
CA TRP A 448 16.04 -59.13 -28.36
C TRP A 448 16.60 -58.27 -27.21
N TYR A 449 15.95 -57.12 -26.99
CA TYR A 449 16.24 -56.12 -25.97
C TYR A 449 15.65 -56.56 -24.61
N GLU A 450 16.45 -56.56 -23.54
CA GLU A 450 15.96 -56.44 -22.16
C GLU A 450 16.97 -55.62 -21.36
N ASP A 451 16.42 -54.70 -20.57
CA ASP A 451 17.07 -53.62 -19.81
C ASP A 451 18.45 -53.93 -19.20
N GLU A 452 19.38 -53.01 -19.45
CA GLU A 452 20.60 -52.58 -18.72
C GLU A 452 21.34 -53.53 -17.75
N THR A 453 21.17 -54.85 -17.83
CA THR A 453 21.77 -55.78 -16.87
C THR A 453 22.37 -57.02 -17.53
N ALA A 454 23.63 -57.29 -17.17
CA ALA A 454 24.44 -58.49 -17.45
C ALA A 454 25.15 -58.62 -18.82
N LEU A 455 26.32 -57.95 -18.90
CA LEU A 455 27.51 -58.47 -19.60
C LEU A 455 28.39 -59.24 -18.58
N ASN A 456 28.00 -60.46 -18.22
CA ASN A 456 28.87 -61.39 -17.51
C ASN A 456 28.78 -62.77 -18.16
N ASN A 457 29.80 -63.15 -18.93
CA ASN A 457 30.48 -64.44 -18.76
C ASN A 457 31.72 -64.56 -19.63
N GLU A 458 32.75 -65.15 -19.03
CA GLU A 458 34.07 -65.45 -19.55
C GLU A 458 34.01 -66.40 -20.75
N ASP A 459 34.47 -65.92 -21.92
CA ASP A 459 35.42 -66.57 -22.85
C ASP A 459 35.35 -65.87 -24.23
N THR A 460 36.29 -64.94 -24.45
CA THR A 460 36.62 -64.26 -25.73
C THR A 460 35.56 -63.32 -26.34
N ASN A 461 35.48 -62.07 -25.85
CA ASN A 461 34.75 -60.94 -26.46
C ASN A 461 35.38 -60.44 -27.77
N ILE A 462 35.92 -61.31 -28.63
CA ILE A 462 36.57 -60.91 -29.89
C ILE A 462 35.87 -61.53 -31.09
N PHE A 463 35.84 -60.78 -32.19
CA PHE A 463 35.36 -61.27 -33.48
C PHE A 463 36.26 -62.39 -34.02
N LYS A 464 35.68 -63.52 -34.44
CA LYS A 464 36.39 -64.72 -34.93
C LYS A 464 36.16 -64.95 -36.42
N ALA A 465 37.19 -65.43 -37.11
CA ALA A 465 37.10 -65.84 -38.51
C ALA A 465 36.10 -67.01 -38.70
N GLY A 466 35.41 -67.03 -39.83
CA GLY A 466 34.42 -68.05 -40.19
C GLY A 466 33.11 -67.97 -39.41
N LYS A 467 32.83 -66.85 -38.73
CA LYS A 467 31.58 -66.61 -37.98
C LYS A 467 30.78 -65.46 -38.58
N THR A 468 29.46 -65.60 -38.53
CA THR A 468 28.51 -64.54 -38.84
C THR A 468 28.00 -63.91 -37.55
N TYR A 469 28.03 -62.58 -37.47
CA TYR A 469 27.56 -61.78 -36.34
C TYR A 469 26.42 -60.88 -36.80
N THR A 470 25.31 -60.84 -36.06
CA THR A 470 24.17 -59.97 -36.37
C THR A 470 24.04 -58.90 -35.28
N ALA A 471 23.98 -57.64 -35.67
CA ALA A 471 23.69 -56.49 -34.80
C ALA A 471 22.25 -56.04 -35.05
N VAL A 472 21.50 -55.72 -33.98
CA VAL A 472 20.14 -55.18 -34.05
C VAL A 472 20.15 -53.74 -33.56
N PHE A 473 19.52 -52.85 -34.31
CA PHE A 473 19.42 -51.42 -34.04
C PHE A 473 17.96 -51.04 -33.76
N SER A 474 17.75 -50.23 -32.72
CA SER A 474 16.47 -49.54 -32.47
C SER A 474 16.67 -48.04 -32.63
N ILE A 475 15.78 -47.38 -33.37
CA ILE A 475 15.82 -45.95 -33.67
C ILE A 475 14.53 -45.29 -33.20
N HIS A 476 14.65 -44.17 -32.49
CA HIS A 476 13.54 -43.43 -31.89
C HIS A 476 13.64 -41.96 -32.30
N PRO A 477 12.53 -41.28 -32.64
CA PRO A 477 12.56 -39.84 -32.88
C PRO A 477 13.06 -39.07 -31.66
N VAL A 478 13.81 -37.98 -31.87
CA VAL A 478 14.29 -37.13 -30.77
C VAL A 478 13.15 -36.32 -30.15
N SER A 479 12.20 -35.90 -30.98
CA SER A 479 11.00 -35.17 -30.58
C SER A 479 9.82 -36.12 -30.42
N GLU A 480 9.10 -36.03 -29.29
CA GLU A 480 7.86 -36.80 -29.03
C GLU A 480 6.72 -36.52 -30.03
N LYS A 481 6.85 -35.45 -30.84
CA LYS A 481 5.87 -35.08 -31.86
C LYS A 481 6.17 -35.68 -33.24
N ASP A 482 7.42 -36.09 -33.47
CA ASP A 482 7.86 -36.59 -34.77
C ASP A 482 7.47 -38.06 -34.93
N THR A 483 7.11 -38.46 -36.15
CA THR A 483 6.68 -39.84 -36.45
C THR A 483 7.48 -40.38 -37.63
N PHE A 484 7.67 -41.70 -37.66
CA PHE A 484 8.24 -42.36 -38.83
C PHE A 484 7.20 -42.50 -39.93
N SER A 485 7.60 -42.19 -41.16
CA SER A 485 6.80 -42.50 -42.34
C SER A 485 6.63 -44.02 -42.48
N ASP A 486 5.46 -44.49 -42.92
CA ASP A 486 5.25 -45.88 -43.34
C ASP A 486 6.18 -46.33 -44.48
N LYS A 487 6.84 -45.37 -45.15
CA LYS A 487 7.82 -45.58 -46.23
C LYS A 487 9.24 -45.22 -45.81
N LEU A 488 9.54 -45.20 -44.51
CA LEU A 488 10.86 -44.87 -43.97
C LEU A 488 11.96 -45.63 -44.70
N LYS A 489 12.98 -44.91 -45.15
CA LYS A 489 14.17 -45.48 -45.78
C LYS A 489 15.36 -45.36 -44.84
N VAL A 490 15.83 -46.50 -44.35
CA VAL A 490 17.08 -46.56 -43.58
C VAL A 490 18.22 -47.02 -44.48
N THR A 491 19.32 -46.29 -44.47
CA THR A 491 20.56 -46.71 -45.15
C THR A 491 21.72 -46.82 -44.18
N VAL A 492 22.54 -47.85 -44.36
CA VAL A 492 23.78 -48.06 -43.59
C VAL A 492 24.96 -48.13 -44.56
N ASN A 493 25.99 -47.31 -44.34
CA ASN A 493 27.15 -47.17 -45.23
C ASN A 493 26.73 -46.98 -46.71
N GLY A 494 25.65 -46.23 -46.93
CA GLY A 494 25.09 -45.96 -48.26
C GLY A 494 24.29 -47.10 -48.91
N LYS A 495 24.06 -48.22 -48.20
CA LYS A 495 23.23 -49.34 -48.69
C LYS A 495 21.88 -49.39 -47.96
N PRO A 496 20.77 -49.70 -48.64
CA PRO A 496 19.47 -49.88 -47.98
C PRO A 496 19.49 -51.08 -47.05
N VAL A 497 18.70 -51.03 -45.99
CA VAL A 497 18.51 -52.16 -45.08
C VAL A 497 17.28 -52.96 -45.51
N ASP A 498 17.42 -54.27 -45.63
CA ASP A 498 16.37 -55.15 -46.15
C ASP A 498 15.33 -55.55 -45.08
N ASP A 499 15.71 -55.59 -43.80
CA ASP A 499 14.89 -56.07 -42.67
C ASP A 499 14.41 -54.93 -41.75
N LEU A 500 13.87 -53.85 -42.31
CA LEU A 500 13.34 -52.71 -41.54
C LEU A 500 11.91 -52.99 -41.01
N ILE A 501 11.73 -52.81 -39.70
CA ILE A 501 10.43 -52.89 -39.00
C ILE A 501 10.10 -51.51 -38.45
N ILE A 502 8.91 -50.99 -38.74
CA ILE A 502 8.43 -49.68 -38.29
C ILE A 502 7.26 -49.90 -37.34
N ASN A 503 7.37 -49.36 -36.12
CA ASN A 503 6.29 -49.29 -35.13
C ASN A 503 5.89 -47.83 -34.91
N SER A 504 4.83 -47.59 -34.12
CA SER A 504 4.35 -46.23 -33.84
C SER A 504 5.41 -45.35 -33.17
N ASP A 505 6.25 -45.95 -32.31
CA ASP A 505 7.14 -45.20 -31.41
C ASP A 505 8.64 -45.43 -31.71
N TYR A 506 8.96 -46.38 -32.60
CA TYR A 506 10.34 -46.72 -32.96
C TYR A 506 10.41 -47.49 -34.28
N ALA A 507 11.57 -47.47 -34.94
CA ALA A 507 11.91 -48.38 -36.02
C ALA A 507 13.09 -49.27 -35.60
N SER A 508 13.18 -50.47 -36.16
CA SER A 508 14.27 -51.39 -35.86
C SER A 508 14.73 -52.15 -37.09
N PHE A 509 16.01 -52.47 -37.16
CA PHE A 509 16.59 -53.24 -38.25
C PHE A 509 17.80 -54.06 -37.78
N SER A 510 18.27 -54.99 -38.61
CA SER A 510 19.45 -55.79 -38.30
C SER A 510 20.47 -55.80 -39.44
N ILE A 511 21.76 -55.97 -39.08
CA ILE A 511 22.87 -56.12 -40.04
C ILE A 511 23.69 -57.32 -39.66
N SER A 512 24.03 -58.16 -40.64
CA SER A 512 24.88 -59.34 -40.44
C SER A 512 26.23 -59.19 -41.15
N TYR A 513 27.32 -59.50 -40.44
CA TYR A 513 28.70 -59.51 -40.95
C TYR A 513 29.24 -60.93 -40.92
N THR A 514 29.80 -61.43 -42.03
CA THR A 514 30.54 -62.70 -42.07
C THR A 514 32.02 -62.40 -42.24
N LEU A 515 32.86 -62.91 -41.35
CA LEU A 515 34.31 -62.70 -41.40
C LEU A 515 34.96 -63.87 -42.13
N ASP A 516 35.58 -63.61 -43.28
CA ASP A 516 36.17 -64.65 -44.13
C ASP A 516 37.38 -65.33 -43.49
N ASN A 517 37.66 -66.56 -43.93
CA ASN A 517 38.69 -67.47 -43.41
C ASN A 517 40.10 -67.19 -43.98
N ASP A 518 40.44 -65.94 -44.27
CA ASP A 518 41.78 -65.61 -44.77
C ASP A 518 42.83 -65.87 -43.68
N PHE A 519 43.73 -66.82 -43.93
CA PHE A 519 44.76 -67.23 -42.99
C PHE A 519 45.70 -66.07 -42.65
N ILE A 520 45.98 -65.87 -41.36
CA ILE A 520 46.95 -64.88 -40.92
C ILE A 520 48.37 -65.38 -41.25
N ILE A 521 49.03 -64.77 -42.23
CA ILE A 521 50.44 -65.06 -42.59
C ILE A 521 51.32 -64.72 -41.38
N GLY A 522 52.07 -65.70 -40.89
CA GLY A 522 52.89 -65.63 -39.67
C GLY A 522 52.27 -66.29 -38.44
N ASP A 523 50.96 -66.57 -38.40
CA ASP A 523 50.31 -67.38 -37.34
C ASP A 523 50.39 -68.87 -37.72
N VAL A 524 51.56 -69.44 -37.45
CA VAL A 524 51.91 -70.81 -37.84
C VAL A 524 51.20 -71.84 -36.97
N ASN A 525 50.77 -71.46 -35.78
CA ASN A 525 50.09 -72.37 -34.87
C ASN A 525 48.56 -72.36 -35.03
N GLY A 526 47.99 -71.30 -35.60
CA GLY A 526 46.57 -71.16 -35.90
C GLY A 526 45.71 -70.71 -34.72
N ASP A 527 46.31 -70.07 -33.72
CA ASP A 527 45.61 -69.52 -32.54
C ASP A 527 45.06 -68.11 -32.76
N GLY A 528 45.31 -67.52 -33.94
CA GLY A 528 44.87 -66.19 -34.32
C GLY A 528 45.82 -65.06 -33.90
N VAL A 529 46.99 -65.37 -33.30
CA VAL A 529 47.91 -64.36 -32.76
C VAL A 529 49.36 -64.69 -33.12
N ILE A 530 49.99 -63.83 -33.94
CA ILE A 530 51.41 -63.98 -34.28
C ILE A 530 52.29 -63.67 -33.06
N ASN A 531 52.89 -64.70 -32.46
CA ASN A 531 53.67 -64.57 -31.24
C ASN A 531 54.92 -65.49 -31.21
N VAL A 532 55.58 -65.58 -30.05
CA VAL A 532 56.83 -66.37 -29.89
C VAL A 532 56.61 -67.88 -30.11
N ALA A 533 55.39 -68.39 -29.90
CA ALA A 533 55.02 -69.77 -30.18
C ALA A 533 55.14 -70.09 -31.68
N ASP A 534 54.78 -69.14 -32.56
CA ASP A 534 54.88 -69.32 -34.02
C ASP A 534 56.33 -69.32 -34.47
N ILE A 535 57.14 -68.38 -33.96
CA ILE A 535 58.59 -68.34 -34.18
C ILE A 535 59.21 -69.68 -33.78
N SER A 536 58.80 -70.23 -32.64
CA SER A 536 59.32 -71.50 -32.10
C SER A 536 58.95 -72.69 -33.01
N LYS A 537 57.74 -72.71 -33.58
CA LYS A 537 57.32 -73.75 -34.54
C LYS A 537 58.12 -73.68 -35.84
N VAL A 538 58.31 -72.49 -36.41
CA VAL A 538 59.12 -72.32 -37.63
C VAL A 538 60.58 -72.67 -37.37
N ALA A 539 61.13 -72.28 -36.22
CA ALA A 539 62.50 -72.62 -35.85
C ALA A 539 62.73 -74.13 -35.65
N ALA A 540 61.73 -74.86 -35.12
CA ALA A 540 61.81 -76.31 -35.00
C ALA A 540 61.79 -77.01 -36.37
N HIS A 541 61.08 -76.44 -37.35
CA HIS A 541 61.03 -76.92 -38.73
C HIS A 541 62.34 -76.73 -39.47
N VAL A 542 62.90 -75.50 -39.43
CA VAL A 542 64.17 -75.16 -40.08
C VAL A 542 65.34 -75.98 -39.52
N LYS A 543 65.30 -76.36 -38.24
CA LYS A 543 66.31 -77.23 -37.59
C LYS A 543 66.08 -78.74 -37.84
N GLY A 544 65.06 -79.13 -38.60
CA GLY A 544 64.73 -80.53 -38.88
C GLY A 544 64.19 -81.31 -37.67
N LYS A 545 63.80 -80.63 -36.58
CA LYS A 545 63.30 -81.29 -35.37
C LYS A 545 61.82 -81.65 -35.44
N LYS A 546 61.00 -80.89 -36.19
CA LYS A 546 59.56 -81.17 -36.38
C LYS A 546 59.07 -80.60 -37.71
N LEU A 547 58.48 -81.44 -38.56
CA LEU A 547 57.95 -80.99 -39.86
C LEU A 547 56.61 -80.24 -39.69
N LEU A 548 56.43 -79.15 -40.43
CA LEU A 548 55.18 -78.39 -40.51
C LEU A 548 54.26 -79.05 -41.55
N THR A 549 52.95 -79.00 -41.32
CA THR A 549 51.95 -79.39 -42.33
C THR A 549 51.98 -78.43 -43.52
N GLU A 550 51.43 -78.83 -44.68
CA GLU A 550 51.38 -77.96 -45.87
C GLU A 550 50.70 -76.60 -45.58
N GLU A 551 49.65 -76.60 -44.77
CA GLU A 551 48.95 -75.39 -44.36
C GLU A 551 49.83 -74.51 -43.45
N GLN A 552 50.55 -75.12 -42.51
CA GLN A 552 51.49 -74.41 -41.65
C GLN A 552 52.71 -73.89 -42.42
N GLN A 553 53.13 -74.57 -43.48
CA GLN A 553 54.18 -74.08 -44.37
C GLN A 553 53.71 -72.83 -45.13
N LYS A 554 52.48 -72.82 -45.65
CA LYS A 554 51.91 -71.62 -46.28
C LYS A 554 51.85 -70.42 -45.32
N ARG A 555 51.53 -70.64 -44.05
CA ARG A 555 51.52 -69.57 -43.03
C ARG A 555 52.93 -69.17 -42.57
N ALA A 556 53.89 -70.08 -42.63
CA ALA A 556 55.27 -69.84 -42.24
C ALA A 556 56.09 -69.15 -43.34
N ASP A 557 55.72 -69.28 -44.62
CA ASP A 557 56.35 -68.59 -45.75
C ASP A 557 55.91 -67.13 -45.82
N VAL A 558 56.38 -66.32 -44.87
CA VAL A 558 56.02 -64.90 -44.75
C VAL A 558 56.75 -64.01 -45.77
N ASN A 559 57.58 -64.59 -46.63
CA ASN A 559 58.30 -63.87 -47.68
C ASN A 559 57.81 -64.24 -49.09
N GLY A 560 57.07 -65.35 -49.24
CA GLY A 560 56.48 -65.82 -50.49
C GLY A 560 57.46 -66.47 -51.47
N ASP A 561 58.64 -66.90 -51.02
CA ASP A 561 59.67 -67.52 -51.86
C ASP A 561 59.53 -69.04 -52.01
N GLY A 562 58.53 -69.63 -51.34
CA GLY A 562 58.23 -71.05 -51.37
C GLY A 562 59.15 -71.91 -50.50
N LYS A 563 60.03 -71.31 -49.68
CA LYS A 563 60.98 -72.03 -48.81
C LYS A 563 60.92 -71.52 -47.39
N ILE A 564 60.77 -72.43 -46.43
CA ILE A 564 60.79 -72.08 -45.00
C ILE A 564 62.23 -72.03 -44.50
N THR A 565 62.75 -70.82 -44.29
CA THR A 565 64.14 -70.58 -43.91
C THR A 565 64.27 -69.70 -42.66
N VAL A 566 65.52 -69.42 -42.24
CA VAL A 566 65.81 -68.50 -41.14
C VAL A 566 65.30 -67.07 -41.44
N THR A 567 65.16 -66.72 -42.72
CA THR A 567 64.61 -65.44 -43.17
C THR A 567 63.17 -65.26 -42.66
N ASP A 568 62.35 -66.30 -42.73
CA ASP A 568 60.95 -66.27 -42.32
C ASP A 568 60.81 -66.15 -40.80
N ILE A 569 61.63 -66.89 -40.06
CA ILE A 569 61.75 -66.76 -38.59
C ILE A 569 62.08 -65.31 -38.22
N THR A 570 62.99 -64.67 -38.95
CA THR A 570 63.44 -63.31 -38.66
C THR A 570 62.35 -62.28 -38.93
N LYS A 571 61.55 -62.47 -40.00
CA LYS A 571 60.40 -61.61 -40.31
C LYS A 571 59.27 -61.75 -39.29
N ILE A 572 58.92 -62.97 -38.89
CA ILE A 572 57.94 -63.21 -37.82
C ILE A 572 58.44 -62.59 -36.51
N ALA A 573 59.73 -62.75 -36.18
CA ALA A 573 60.32 -62.13 -34.99
C ALA A 573 60.33 -60.59 -35.03
N ALA A 574 60.50 -59.99 -36.22
CA ALA A 574 60.41 -58.54 -36.38
C ALA A 574 58.97 -58.04 -36.16
N HIS A 575 57.97 -58.80 -36.60
CA HIS A 575 56.55 -58.52 -36.36
C HIS A 575 56.18 -58.60 -34.88
N VAL A 576 56.57 -59.69 -34.20
CA VAL A 576 56.33 -59.88 -32.76
C VAL A 576 56.99 -58.76 -31.92
N LYS A 577 58.10 -58.19 -32.40
CA LYS A 577 58.78 -57.04 -31.77
C LYS A 577 58.22 -55.68 -32.18
N GLY A 578 57.16 -55.62 -32.98
CA GLY A 578 56.55 -54.38 -33.47
C GLY A 578 57.41 -53.58 -34.45
N LYS A 579 58.46 -54.19 -35.04
CA LYS A 579 59.41 -53.49 -35.92
C LYS A 579 58.97 -53.44 -37.38
N LYS A 580 58.10 -54.37 -37.82
CA LYS A 580 57.54 -54.38 -39.17
C LYS A 580 56.26 -55.22 -39.22
N LEU A 581 55.19 -54.70 -39.81
CA LEU A 581 53.97 -55.47 -40.04
C LEU A 581 54.21 -56.51 -41.15
N LEU A 582 53.67 -57.72 -40.97
CA LEU A 582 53.56 -58.69 -42.05
C LEU A 582 52.35 -58.27 -42.87
N SER A 583 52.52 -58.23 -44.19
CA SER A 583 51.48 -57.88 -45.17
C SER A 583 50.69 -59.11 -45.58
#